data_AF-A0AAW9IGT7-F1
#
_entry.id   AF-A0AAW9IGT7-F1
#
_cell.length_a   1.000
_cell.length_b   1.000
_cell.length_c   1.000
_cell.angle_alpha   90.00
_cell.angle_beta   90.00
_cell.angle_gamma   90.00
#
_symmetry.space_group_name_H-M   'P 1'
#
loop_
_entity.id
_entity.type
_entity.pdbx_description
1 polymer ?
#
loop_
_entity_poly.entity_id
_entity_poly.type
_entity_poly.pdbx_seq_one_letter_code
_entity_poly.pdbx_strand_id
1 'polypeptide(L)'
;RFPALKDYEVGNIAQSGIGQASVLSTPMQMAIVAATVANDGVLMEPKLVNKIVDKDGNTVKEIPNKTLKTDVISKDIAETVKKYMGYLVSNNTHRWPAFEGTNAGGKTGTADYIEDGVEGIPHGWFISAAPLYNPQIAVAVIVEKGENGAGSAAYIA
;
A
#
# COMPACT_ATOMS: atom_id res chain seq x y z
N ARG A 1 -1.98 11.45 -4.91
CA ARG A 1 -1.41 12.81 -5.02
C ARG A 1 -1.10 13.32 -3.63
N PHE A 2 0.19 13.51 -3.34
CA PHE A 2 0.60 14.23 -2.14
C PHE A 2 0.35 15.73 -2.35
N PRO A 3 -0.26 16.45 -1.40
CA PRO A 3 -0.58 17.85 -1.58
C PRO A 3 0.68 18.72 -1.58
N ALA A 4 0.67 19.79 -2.39
CA ALA A 4 1.65 20.87 -2.27
C ALA A 4 1.09 21.86 -1.24
N LEU A 5 1.68 21.88 -0.05
CA LEU A 5 1.26 22.73 1.07
C LEU A 5 2.27 23.87 1.24
N LYS A 6 1.78 25.05 1.62
CA LYS A 6 2.63 26.20 1.93
C LYS A 6 3.04 26.18 3.40
N ASP A 7 4.17 26.79 3.72
CA ASP A 7 4.75 26.77 5.07
C ASP A 7 3.83 27.30 6.18
N TYR A 8 2.90 28.20 5.84
CA TYR A 8 1.91 28.72 6.81
C TYR A 8 0.75 27.75 7.08
N GLU A 9 0.59 26.68 6.30
CA GLU A 9 -0.45 25.66 6.46
C GLU A 9 -0.04 24.57 7.45
N VAL A 10 0.55 24.96 8.59
CA VAL A 10 1.17 24.06 9.57
C VAL A 10 0.25 22.93 10.03
N GLY A 11 -1.06 23.18 10.14
CA GLY A 11 -2.05 22.16 10.47
C GLY A 11 -2.23 21.10 9.38
N ASN A 12 -2.33 21.53 8.11
CA ASN A 12 -2.42 20.61 6.98
C ASN A 12 -1.12 19.81 6.82
N ILE A 13 0.03 20.44 7.07
CA ILE A 13 1.34 19.76 7.03
C ILE A 13 1.36 18.64 8.07
N ALA A 14 1.00 18.93 9.32
CA ALA A 14 0.94 17.93 10.39
C ALA A 14 -0.03 16.78 10.05
N GLN A 15 -1.23 17.10 9.57
CA GLN A 15 -2.23 16.11 9.15
C GLN A 15 -1.75 15.25 7.97
N SER A 16 -1.06 15.84 7.01
CA SER A 16 -0.55 15.10 5.85
C SER A 16 0.49 14.03 6.24
N GLY A 17 1.24 14.27 7.32
CA GLY A 17 2.23 13.32 7.86
C GLY A 17 1.62 12.02 8.38
N ILE A 18 0.32 12.03 8.71
CA ILE A 18 -0.44 10.84 9.13
C ILE A 18 -1.42 10.36 8.06
N GLY A 19 -1.36 10.92 6.84
CA GLY A 19 -2.23 10.53 5.72
C GLY A 19 -3.60 11.21 5.71
N GLN A 20 -3.78 12.30 6.45
CA GLN A 20 -5.03 13.08 6.54
C GLN A 20 -4.94 14.39 5.73
N ALA A 21 -5.96 15.25 5.85
CA ALA A 21 -6.15 16.49 5.08
C ALA A 21 -6.30 16.21 3.57
N SER A 22 -5.52 16.88 2.72
CA SER A 22 -5.65 16.77 1.25
C SER A 22 -4.84 15.63 0.64
N VAL A 23 -4.39 14.65 1.45
CA VAL A 23 -3.73 13.45 0.95
C VAL A 23 -4.77 12.53 0.33
N LEU A 24 -4.61 12.23 -0.96
CA LEU A 24 -5.46 11.30 -1.68
C LEU A 24 -4.59 10.28 -2.40
N SER A 25 -4.94 9.00 -2.30
CA SER A 25 -4.22 7.92 -2.98
C SER A 25 -5.21 6.88 -3.50
N THR A 26 -4.94 6.31 -4.66
CA THR A 26 -5.71 5.17 -5.15
C THR A 26 -5.21 3.87 -4.49
N PRO A 27 -6.03 2.81 -4.41
CA PRO A 27 -5.57 1.50 -3.96
C PRO A 27 -4.35 0.99 -4.74
N MET A 28 -4.31 1.21 -6.06
CA MET A 28 -3.14 0.86 -6.88
C MET A 28 -1.87 1.60 -6.43
N GLN A 29 -1.94 2.90 -6.15
CA GLN A 29 -0.79 3.65 -5.63
C GLN A 29 -0.32 3.11 -4.27
N MET A 30 -1.25 2.74 -3.40
CA MET A 30 -0.94 2.19 -2.07
C MET A 30 -0.35 0.77 -2.15
N ALA A 31 -0.80 -0.06 -3.09
CA ALA A 31 -0.20 -1.36 -3.36
C ALA A 31 1.25 -1.20 -3.86
N ILE A 32 1.50 -0.21 -4.71
CA ILE A 32 2.86 0.13 -5.20
C ILE A 32 3.75 0.61 -4.04
N VAL A 33 3.22 1.36 -3.07
CA VAL A 33 3.97 1.74 -1.85
C VAL A 33 4.44 0.49 -1.09
N ALA A 34 3.53 -0.44 -0.81
CA ALA A 34 3.89 -1.70 -0.13
C ALA A 34 4.90 -2.51 -0.96
N ALA A 35 4.69 -2.61 -2.28
CA ALA A 35 5.60 -3.30 -3.19
C ALA A 35 7.00 -2.67 -3.20
N THR A 36 7.10 -1.33 -3.19
CA THR A 36 8.37 -0.60 -3.20
C THR A 36 9.16 -0.86 -1.92
N VAL A 37 8.49 -0.87 -0.76
CA VAL A 37 9.14 -1.22 0.52
C VAL A 37 9.61 -2.68 0.51
N ALA A 38 8.78 -3.59 0.02
CA ALA A 38 9.13 -5.01 -0.06
C ALA A 38 10.29 -5.25 -1.03
N ASN A 39 10.35 -4.49 -2.13
CA ASN A 39 11.35 -4.53 -3.18
C ASN A 39 12.57 -3.64 -2.88
N ASP A 40 12.99 -3.58 -1.62
CA ASP A 40 14.22 -2.90 -1.17
C ASP A 40 14.35 -1.42 -1.58
N GLY A 41 13.21 -0.71 -1.70
CA GLY A 41 13.17 0.72 -2.07
C GLY A 41 13.14 0.99 -3.58
N VAL A 42 13.03 -0.07 -4.40
CA VAL A 42 12.96 0.03 -5.86
C VAL A 42 11.51 0.09 -6.34
N LEU A 43 11.16 1.21 -6.97
CA LEU A 43 9.84 1.46 -7.57
C LEU A 43 9.79 0.92 -9.00
N MET A 44 8.89 -0.03 -9.22
CA MET A 44 8.60 -0.62 -10.52
C MET A 44 7.42 0.07 -11.20
N GLU A 45 7.41 0.07 -12.53
CA GLU A 45 6.24 0.48 -13.31
C GLU A 45 5.20 -0.66 -13.26
N PRO A 46 3.98 -0.43 -12.72
CA PRO A 46 2.92 -1.42 -12.77
C PRO A 46 2.49 -1.63 -14.22
N LYS A 47 2.30 -2.90 -14.63
CA LYS A 47 1.80 -3.24 -15.97
C LYS A 47 0.58 -4.14 -15.88
N LEU A 48 -0.42 -3.88 -16.72
CA LEU A 48 -1.60 -4.74 -16.85
C LEU A 48 -1.43 -5.78 -17.98
N VAL A 49 -0.70 -5.40 -19.04
CA VAL A 49 -0.49 -6.24 -20.22
C VAL A 49 0.91 -6.85 -20.17
N ASN A 50 1.00 -8.18 -20.25
CA ASN A 50 2.30 -8.87 -20.29
C ASN A 50 2.81 -9.08 -21.73
N LYS A 51 1.91 -9.46 -22.66
CA LYS A 51 2.23 -9.64 -24.07
C LYS A 51 1.00 -9.42 -24.96
N ILE A 52 1.23 -9.10 -26.22
CA ILE A 52 0.24 -9.02 -27.30
C ILE A 52 0.43 -10.24 -28.19
N VAL A 53 -0.66 -10.93 -28.50
CA VAL A 53 -0.68 -12.12 -29.36
C VAL A 53 -1.55 -11.88 -30.60
N ASP A 54 -1.23 -12.55 -31.70
CA ASP A 54 -2.08 -12.56 -32.89
C ASP A 54 -3.24 -13.57 -32.78
N LYS A 55 -4.06 -13.66 -33.83
CA LYS A 55 -5.21 -14.60 -33.89
C LYS A 55 -4.81 -16.08 -33.81
N ASP A 56 -3.56 -16.40 -34.13
CA ASP A 56 -3.03 -17.76 -34.15
C ASP A 56 -2.29 -18.09 -32.85
N GLY A 57 -2.23 -17.13 -31.91
CA GLY A 57 -1.59 -17.29 -30.60
C GLY A 57 -0.09 -16.96 -30.58
N ASN A 58 0.49 -16.49 -31.69
CA ASN A 58 1.91 -16.13 -31.74
C ASN A 58 2.15 -14.81 -31.00
N THR A 59 3.23 -14.74 -30.23
CA THR A 59 3.64 -13.50 -29.55
C THR A 59 4.05 -12.46 -30.58
N VAL A 60 3.32 -11.35 -30.66
CA VAL A 60 3.63 -10.18 -31.48
C VAL A 60 4.57 -9.24 -30.74
N LYS A 61 4.35 -9.07 -29.43
CA LYS A 61 5.12 -8.16 -28.59
C LYS A 61 5.09 -8.59 -27.14
N GLU A 62 6.24 -8.66 -26.49
CA GLU A 62 6.34 -8.74 -25.03
C GLU A 62 6.49 -7.35 -24.43
N ILE A 63 5.88 -7.14 -23.25
CA ILE A 63 5.97 -5.90 -22.49
C ILE A 63 6.92 -6.16 -21.31
N PRO A 64 8.19 -5.71 -21.38
CA PRO A 64 9.16 -5.99 -20.32
C PRO A 64 8.79 -5.24 -19.03
N ASN A 65 9.27 -5.75 -17.90
CA ASN A 65 9.20 -5.02 -16.63
C ASN A 65 10.14 -3.82 -16.70
N LYS A 66 9.73 -2.69 -16.10
CA LYS A 66 10.52 -1.47 -16.07
C LYS A 66 10.68 -0.96 -14.65
N THR A 67 11.89 -0.58 -14.30
CA THR A 67 12.18 0.16 -13.06
C THR A 67 12.00 1.65 -13.32
N LEU A 68 11.19 2.32 -12.49
CA LEU A 68 11.01 3.77 -12.55
C LEU A 68 12.05 4.50 -11.71
N LYS A 69 12.36 3.96 -10.52
CA LYS A 69 13.34 4.54 -9.60
C LYS A 69 13.94 3.47 -8.70
N THR A 70 15.25 3.50 -8.48
CA THR A 70 15.97 2.50 -7.68
C THR A 70 16.22 2.91 -6.23
N ASP A 71 15.98 4.18 -5.92
CA ASP A 71 16.38 4.84 -4.68
C ASP A 71 15.24 5.69 -4.09
N VAL A 72 14.00 5.16 -4.07
CA VAL A 72 12.90 5.84 -3.38
C VAL A 72 13.22 5.95 -1.89
N ILE A 73 13.73 4.87 -1.32
CA ILE A 73 14.37 4.79 0.00
C ILE A 73 15.61 3.91 -0.12
N SER A 74 16.56 4.03 0.80
CA SER A 74 17.70 3.10 0.82
C SER A 74 17.25 1.71 1.26
N LYS A 75 18.04 0.70 0.90
CA LYS A 75 17.79 -0.69 1.32
C LYS A 75 17.72 -0.82 2.85
N ASP A 76 18.60 -0.16 3.59
CA ASP A 76 18.60 -0.21 5.07
C ASP A 76 17.32 0.36 5.67
N ILE A 77 16.78 1.44 5.08
CA ILE A 77 15.49 2.00 5.47
C ILE A 77 14.37 1.02 5.12
N ALA A 78 14.37 0.46 3.91
CA ALA A 78 13.38 -0.54 3.49
C ALA A 78 13.39 -1.76 4.43
N GLU A 79 14.55 -2.27 4.82
CA GLU A 79 14.69 -3.37 5.78
C GLU A 79 14.11 -3.02 7.16
N THR A 80 14.33 -1.79 7.62
CA THR A 80 13.77 -1.31 8.88
C THR A 80 12.24 -1.24 8.81
N VAL A 81 11.69 -0.69 7.73
CA VAL A 81 10.24 -0.62 7.52
C VAL A 81 9.63 -2.01 7.41
N LYS A 82 10.27 -2.95 6.68
CA LYS A 82 9.83 -4.36 6.60
C LYS A 82 9.74 -5.00 7.98
N LYS A 83 10.73 -4.79 8.86
CA LYS A 83 10.68 -5.30 10.25
C LYS A 83 9.45 -4.78 11.00
N TYR A 84 9.14 -3.50 10.87
CA TYR A 84 7.96 -2.90 11.52
C TYR A 84 6.63 -3.40 10.93
N MET A 85 6.56 -3.54 9.61
CA MET A 85 5.40 -4.12 8.92
C MET A 85 5.16 -5.57 9.35
N GLY A 86 6.22 -6.36 9.42
CA GLY A 86 6.18 -7.75 9.87
C GLY A 86 5.76 -7.88 11.33
N TYR A 87 6.31 -7.03 12.21
CA TYR A 87 5.94 -6.98 13.63
C TYR A 87 4.44 -6.72 13.84
N LEU A 88 3.86 -5.77 13.08
CA LEU A 88 2.42 -5.48 13.18
C LEU A 88 1.58 -6.72 12.85
N VAL A 89 1.91 -7.43 11.78
CA VAL A 89 1.16 -8.64 11.37
C VAL A 89 1.38 -9.78 12.37
N SER A 90 2.63 -10.07 12.74
CA SER A 90 2.97 -11.16 13.65
C SER A 90 2.33 -11.01 15.03
N ASN A 91 2.23 -9.77 15.54
CA ASN A 91 1.58 -9.50 16.82
C ASN A 91 0.05 -9.54 16.77
N ASN A 92 -0.54 -9.65 15.57
CA ASN A 92 -1.99 -9.63 15.40
C ASN A 92 -2.51 -10.88 14.69
N THR A 93 -1.73 -11.96 14.58
CA THR A 93 -2.18 -13.24 13.98
C THR A 93 -3.42 -13.81 14.67
N HIS A 94 -3.61 -13.57 15.98
CA HIS A 94 -4.85 -13.95 16.68
C HIS A 94 -6.12 -13.29 16.12
N ARG A 95 -5.97 -12.17 15.42
CA ARG A 95 -7.03 -11.34 14.82
C ARG A 95 -7.11 -11.59 13.32
N TRP A 96 -5.97 -11.89 12.71
CA TRP A 96 -5.82 -12.15 11.28
C TRP A 96 -5.09 -13.49 11.05
N PRO A 97 -5.72 -14.63 11.40
CA PRO A 97 -5.07 -15.93 11.37
C PRO A 97 -4.64 -16.36 9.97
N ALA A 98 -5.26 -15.82 8.92
CA ALA A 98 -4.87 -16.06 7.54
C ALA A 98 -3.42 -15.62 7.20
N PHE A 99 -2.82 -14.72 7.99
CA PHE A 99 -1.42 -14.34 7.80
C PHE A 99 -0.42 -15.32 8.43
N GLU A 100 -0.86 -16.30 9.22
CA GLU A 100 0.04 -17.28 9.83
C GLU A 100 0.81 -18.06 8.75
N GLY A 101 2.14 -18.16 8.90
CA GLY A 101 3.02 -18.84 7.94
C GLY A 101 3.28 -18.10 6.61
N THR A 102 2.60 -16.99 6.33
CA THR A 102 2.78 -16.23 5.08
C THR A 102 4.06 -15.38 5.05
N ASN A 103 4.63 -15.09 6.22
CA ASN A 103 5.71 -14.10 6.40
C ASN A 103 5.37 -12.73 5.80
N ALA A 104 4.08 -12.37 5.82
CA ALA A 104 3.59 -11.07 5.38
C ALA A 104 3.97 -9.96 6.37
N GLY A 105 3.98 -8.74 5.87
CA GLY A 105 3.94 -7.55 6.69
C GLY A 105 2.98 -6.55 6.09
N GLY A 106 2.42 -5.69 6.94
CA GLY A 106 1.45 -4.72 6.49
C GLY A 106 1.35 -3.50 7.37
N LYS A 107 0.41 -2.64 7.03
CA LYS A 107 0.07 -1.45 7.81
C LYS A 107 -1.42 -1.14 7.68
N THR A 108 -2.04 -0.90 8.82
CA THR A 108 -3.43 -0.42 8.93
C THR A 108 -3.51 1.08 8.63
N GLY A 109 -4.64 1.54 8.12
CA GLY A 109 -5.00 2.94 8.02
C GLY A 109 -6.47 3.15 8.35
N THR A 110 -6.78 4.31 8.89
CA THR A 110 -8.15 4.78 9.13
C THR A 110 -8.20 6.19 8.59
N ALA A 111 -9.13 6.46 7.68
CA ALA A 111 -9.28 7.76 7.04
C ALA A 111 -10.66 8.33 7.36
N ASP A 112 -10.67 9.45 8.06
CA ASP A 112 -11.89 10.16 8.42
C ASP A 112 -12.33 11.05 7.27
N TYR A 113 -13.64 11.27 7.13
CA TYR A 113 -14.18 12.18 6.13
C TYR A 113 -15.47 12.84 6.63
N ILE A 114 -15.88 13.90 5.94
CA ILE A 114 -17.13 14.61 6.20
C ILE A 114 -18.15 14.21 5.12
N GLU A 115 -19.33 13.77 5.56
CA GLU A 115 -20.50 13.47 4.71
C GLU A 115 -21.62 14.44 5.11
N ASP A 116 -22.15 15.23 4.16
CA ASP A 116 -23.25 16.17 4.40
C ASP A 116 -23.05 17.14 5.60
N GLY A 117 -21.80 17.55 5.84
CA GLY A 117 -21.44 18.48 6.91
C GLY A 117 -21.32 17.84 8.30
N VAL A 118 -21.44 16.52 8.41
CA VAL A 118 -21.21 15.74 9.64
C VAL A 118 -20.09 14.73 9.46
N GLU A 119 -19.54 14.23 10.57
CA GLU A 119 -18.50 13.19 10.55
C GLU A 119 -19.07 11.88 9.97
N GLY A 120 -18.45 11.39 8.90
CA GLY A 120 -18.79 10.11 8.27
C GLY A 120 -18.15 8.92 9.00
N ILE A 121 -18.60 7.71 8.67
CA ILE A 121 -17.97 6.49 9.19
C ILE A 121 -16.60 6.29 8.52
N PRO A 122 -15.48 6.26 9.26
CA PRO A 122 -14.16 6.26 8.63
C PRO A 122 -13.93 5.10 7.65
N HIS A 123 -13.08 5.31 6.66
CA HIS A 123 -12.68 4.26 5.72
C HIS A 123 -11.56 3.41 6.32
N GLY A 124 -11.72 2.09 6.25
CA GLY A 124 -10.69 1.14 6.66
C GLY A 124 -9.69 0.91 5.54
N TRP A 125 -8.40 1.01 5.84
CA TRP A 125 -7.32 0.73 4.90
C TRP A 125 -6.38 -0.34 5.44
N PHE A 126 -5.86 -1.17 4.54
CA PHE A 126 -4.73 -2.04 4.82
C PHE A 126 -3.85 -2.21 3.58
N ILE A 127 -2.54 -2.08 3.76
CA ILE A 127 -1.57 -2.45 2.73
C ILE A 127 -0.69 -3.58 3.24
N SER A 128 -0.30 -4.49 2.36
CA SER A 128 0.46 -5.68 2.71
C SER A 128 1.44 -6.05 1.60
N ALA A 129 2.50 -6.75 1.97
CA ALA A 129 3.36 -7.48 1.04
C ALA A 129 3.77 -8.82 1.65
N ALA A 130 3.86 -9.85 0.82
CA ALA A 130 4.17 -11.20 1.27
C ALA A 130 4.97 -12.01 0.23
N PRO A 131 5.89 -12.87 0.71
CA PRO A 131 6.66 -12.71 1.94
C PRO A 131 7.41 -11.36 1.97
N LEU A 132 7.77 -10.81 3.12
CA LEU A 132 8.57 -9.57 3.15
C LEU A 132 9.99 -9.73 2.60
N TYR A 133 10.51 -10.96 2.64
CA TYR A 133 11.82 -11.32 2.09
C TYR A 133 11.57 -12.32 0.96
N ASN A 134 12.04 -12.00 -0.25
CA ASN A 134 11.59 -12.62 -1.51
C ASN A 134 10.08 -12.38 -1.82
N PRO A 135 9.63 -11.11 -1.87
CA PRO A 135 8.23 -10.78 -2.08
C PRO A 135 7.67 -11.26 -3.41
N GLN A 136 6.47 -11.82 -3.35
CA GLN A 136 5.75 -12.35 -4.51
C GLN A 136 4.47 -11.55 -4.80
N ILE A 137 3.90 -10.89 -3.77
CA ILE A 137 2.64 -10.15 -3.88
C ILE A 137 2.65 -8.90 -3.00
N ALA A 138 1.99 -7.85 -3.48
CA ALA A 138 1.61 -6.68 -2.69
C ALA A 138 0.11 -6.41 -2.86
N VAL A 139 -0.56 -6.05 -1.78
CA VAL A 139 -2.01 -5.89 -1.70
C VAL A 139 -2.33 -4.53 -1.06
N ALA A 140 -3.37 -3.87 -1.54
CA ALA A 140 -3.99 -2.73 -0.86
C ALA A 140 -5.50 -2.91 -0.87
N VAL A 141 -6.11 -2.80 0.30
CA VAL A 141 -7.55 -2.89 0.52
C VAL A 141 -8.04 -1.58 1.11
N ILE A 142 -9.13 -1.07 0.54
CA ILE A 142 -9.97 -0.03 1.15
C ILE A 142 -11.37 -0.61 1.37
N VAL A 143 -11.92 -0.38 2.55
CA VAL A 143 -13.33 -0.61 2.88
C VAL A 143 -13.93 0.75 3.21
N GLU A 144 -14.70 1.30 2.27
CA GLU A 144 -15.44 2.53 2.50
C GLU A 144 -16.44 2.31 3.65
N LYS A 145 -16.53 3.28 4.56
CA LYS A 145 -17.34 3.19 5.79
C LYS A 145 -17.00 1.94 6.64
N GLY A 146 -15.75 1.50 6.60
CA GLY A 146 -15.25 0.29 7.28
C GLY A 146 -14.75 0.49 8.71
N GLU A 147 -14.98 1.66 9.32
CA GLU A 147 -14.62 2.10 10.68
C GLU A 147 -13.11 2.13 11.00
N ASN A 148 -12.44 0.98 10.97
CA ASN A 148 -11.02 0.87 11.29
C ASN A 148 -10.33 -0.14 10.37
N GLY A 149 -9.20 0.27 9.77
CA GLY A 149 -8.41 -0.61 8.91
C GLY A 149 -7.89 -1.87 9.58
N ALA A 150 -7.73 -1.88 10.91
CA ALA A 150 -7.34 -3.07 11.67
C ALA A 150 -8.43 -4.16 11.74
N GLY A 151 -9.69 -3.79 11.52
CA GLY A 151 -10.82 -4.73 11.55
C GLY A 151 -11.18 -5.20 10.15
N SER A 152 -11.74 -4.29 9.36
CA SER A 152 -12.38 -4.60 8.08
C SER A 152 -11.35 -4.89 6.97
N ALA A 153 -10.49 -3.92 6.66
CA ALA A 153 -9.56 -4.02 5.54
C ALA A 153 -8.48 -5.10 5.75
N ALA A 154 -7.94 -5.22 6.97
CA ALA A 154 -6.92 -6.22 7.29
C ALA A 154 -7.44 -7.67 7.25
N TYR A 155 -8.73 -7.90 7.48
CA TYR A 155 -9.32 -9.24 7.39
C TYR A 155 -9.54 -9.68 5.93
N ILE A 156 -9.78 -8.73 5.02
CA ILE A 156 -9.95 -8.98 3.59
C ILE A 156 -8.61 -9.19 2.89
N ALA A 157 -7.58 -8.45 3.32
CA ALA A 157 -6.23 -8.47 2.75
C ALA A 157 -5.50 -9.78 3.01
#